data_AF-A0A7X7SWW3-F1
#
_entry.id   AF-A0A7X7SWW3-F1
#
_cell.length_a   1.000
_cell.length_b   1.000
_cell.length_c   1.000
_cell.angle_alpha   90.00
_cell.angle_beta   90.00
_cell.angle_gamma   90.00
#
_symmetry.space_group_name_H-M   'P 1'
#
loop_
_entity.id
_entity.type
_entity.pdbx_description
1 polymer ?
#
loop_
_entity_poly.entity_id
_entity_poly.type
_entity_poly.pdbx_seq_one_letter_code
_entity_poly.pdbx_strand_id
1 'polypeptide(L)'
;MAKWVIVMINCPNCGEITKDNVKIYNDSLRKQNIGISPILPTCKICGAEVVVTHICNGANIIVLNGTCGSGKTTIAEVLVDNGWLAIDGDCAIQTLRHKKGTKKYKCNELINEIAREIDILSLFCKNIVLSHIVLPEDFNKFKKIFESRKMKYKFILLKPKYQTAVERCQMRTCHTSITPEKWIKHFYDILVFDDGLFDIIDNSDMTVHDTAETILNLQYRG
;
A
#
# COMPACT_ATOMS: atom_id res chain seq x y z
N MET A 1 -20.53 -13.90 21.67
CA MET A 1 -20.11 -15.01 20.79
C MET A 1 -19.04 -14.49 19.84
N ALA A 2 -17.78 -14.89 20.01
CA ALA A 2 -16.74 -14.60 19.03
C ALA A 2 -17.03 -15.46 17.79
N LYS A 3 -17.38 -14.83 16.66
CA LYS A 3 -17.37 -15.52 15.36
C LYS A 3 -15.92 -15.91 15.10
N TRP A 4 -15.65 -17.21 15.06
CA TRP A 4 -14.36 -17.74 14.62
C TRP A 4 -14.05 -17.16 13.23
N VAL A 5 -12.93 -16.44 13.11
CA VAL A 5 -12.44 -16.03 11.80
C VAL A 5 -11.80 -17.26 11.18
N ILE A 6 -12.47 -17.81 10.17
CA ILE A 6 -11.94 -18.93 9.39
C ILE A 6 -10.87 -18.33 8.49
N VAL A 7 -9.62 -18.69 8.75
CA VAL A 7 -8.51 -18.46 7.82
C VAL A 7 -8.32 -19.75 7.06
N MET A 8 -8.52 -19.70 5.75
CA MET A 8 -8.32 -20.85 4.88
C MET A 8 -7.34 -20.47 3.77
N ILE A 9 -6.27 -21.24 3.60
CA ILE A 9 -5.29 -21.01 2.54
C ILE A 9 -5.25 -22.29 1.70
N ASN A 10 -5.74 -22.22 0.47
CA ASN A 10 -5.85 -23.38 -0.40
C ASN A 10 -4.83 -23.30 -1.54
N CYS A 11 -3.98 -24.31 -1.62
CA CYS A 11 -3.11 -24.57 -2.76
C CYS A 11 -3.81 -25.52 -3.74
N PRO A 12 -3.85 -25.21 -5.05
CA PRO A 12 -4.49 -26.10 -6.03
C PRO A 12 -3.84 -27.49 -6.11
N ASN A 13 -2.56 -27.61 -5.75
CA ASN A 13 -1.80 -28.87 -5.86
C ASN A 13 -1.58 -29.57 -4.50
N CYS A 14 -1.62 -28.83 -3.39
CA CYS A 14 -1.32 -29.36 -2.06
C CYS A 14 -2.54 -29.40 -1.13
N GLY A 15 -3.69 -28.88 -1.58
CA GLY A 15 -4.87 -28.70 -0.73
C GLY A 15 -4.69 -27.56 0.28
N GLU A 16 -5.35 -27.68 1.42
CA GLU A 16 -5.26 -26.70 2.50
C GLU A 16 -3.86 -26.69 3.13
N ILE A 17 -3.27 -25.51 3.26
CA ILE A 17 -1.95 -25.31 3.84
C ILE A 17 -1.97 -24.25 4.95
N THR A 18 -0.97 -24.27 5.82
CA THR A 18 -0.79 -23.26 6.86
C THR A 18 -0.03 -22.04 6.33
N LYS A 19 -0.14 -20.91 7.03
CA LYS A 19 0.58 -19.66 6.70
C LYS A 19 2.10 -19.83 6.60
N ASP A 20 2.67 -20.78 7.35
CA ASP A 20 4.12 -21.02 7.36
C ASP A 20 4.61 -21.61 6.02
N ASN A 21 3.70 -22.23 5.26
CA ASN A 21 3.96 -22.78 3.94
C ASN A 21 3.64 -21.80 2.80
N VAL A 22 3.39 -20.53 3.10
CA VAL A 22 3.11 -19.48 2.10
C VAL A 22 4.31 -18.56 1.93
N LYS A 23 4.73 -18.34 0.69
CA LYS A 23 5.60 -17.23 0.29
C LYS A 23 4.72 -16.08 -0.19
N ILE A 24 4.77 -14.93 0.47
CA ILE A 24 3.86 -13.80 0.21
C ILE A 24 4.25 -13.02 -1.04
N TYR A 25 5.56 -12.79 -1.20
CA TYR A 25 6.08 -11.84 -2.18
C TYR A 25 6.54 -12.52 -3.47
N ASN A 26 6.27 -11.88 -4.60
CA ASN A 26 6.79 -12.29 -5.90
C ASN A 26 7.58 -11.15 -6.57
N ASP A 27 8.88 -11.13 -6.30
CA ASP A 27 9.81 -10.12 -6.81
C ASP A 27 9.92 -10.11 -8.33
N SER A 28 9.60 -11.22 -9.02
CA SER A 28 9.64 -11.28 -10.49
C SER A 28 8.62 -10.35 -11.15
N LEU A 29 7.57 -9.96 -10.42
CA LEU A 29 6.56 -9.03 -10.93
C LEU A 29 7.02 -7.57 -10.83
N ARG A 30 8.01 -7.27 -9.97
CA ARG A 30 8.48 -5.92 -9.66
C ARG A 30 9.15 -5.29 -10.88
N LYS A 31 8.67 -4.11 -11.30
CA LYS A 31 9.25 -3.36 -12.44
C LYS A 31 10.01 -2.10 -12.04
N GLN A 32 10.13 -1.87 -10.74
CA GLN A 32 10.64 -0.64 -10.12
C GLN A 32 11.79 -1.04 -9.22
N ASN A 33 12.74 -0.14 -9.06
CA ASN A 33 13.88 -0.36 -8.17
C ASN A 33 13.52 0.14 -6.76
N ILE A 34 12.53 -0.51 -6.14
CA ILE A 34 12.03 -0.21 -4.79
C ILE A 34 12.19 -1.45 -3.90
N GLY A 35 12.37 -1.24 -2.60
CA GLY A 35 12.49 -2.30 -1.60
C GLY A 35 11.19 -3.01 -1.29
N ILE A 36 10.05 -2.48 -1.73
CA ILE A 36 8.71 -3.09 -1.55
C ILE A 36 8.42 -4.06 -2.70
N SER A 37 7.94 -5.26 -2.36
CA SER A 37 7.69 -6.33 -3.32
C SER A 37 6.19 -6.57 -3.59
N PRO A 38 5.80 -6.93 -4.83
CA PRO A 38 4.42 -7.32 -5.14
C PRO A 38 3.92 -8.50 -4.31
N ILE A 39 2.66 -8.42 -3.87
CA ILE A 39 2.03 -9.43 -3.03
C ILE A 39 1.26 -10.41 -3.91
N LEU A 40 1.83 -11.60 -4.10
CA LEU A 40 1.21 -12.70 -4.82
C LEU A 40 1.54 -13.99 -4.07
N PRO A 41 0.66 -14.43 -3.16
CA PRO A 41 0.98 -15.55 -2.28
C PRO A 41 1.07 -16.85 -3.08
N THR A 42 2.15 -17.59 -2.86
CA THR A 42 2.42 -18.91 -3.47
C THR A 42 2.75 -19.96 -2.42
N CYS A 43 2.50 -21.22 -2.76
CA CYS A 43 2.85 -22.36 -1.93
C CYS A 43 4.36 -22.59 -1.96
N LYS A 44 5.02 -22.65 -0.81
CA LYS A 44 6.45 -22.95 -0.71
C LYS A 44 6.81 -24.36 -1.19
N ILE A 45 5.85 -25.29 -1.14
CA ILE A 45 6.06 -26.71 -1.46
C ILE A 45 6.08 -26.92 -2.98
N CYS A 46 5.14 -26.33 -3.72
CA CYS A 46 4.97 -26.60 -5.15
C CYS A 46 5.07 -25.36 -6.06
N GLY A 47 5.23 -24.17 -5.49
CA GLY A 47 5.36 -22.91 -6.23
C GLY A 47 4.06 -22.34 -6.81
N ALA A 48 2.93 -23.05 -6.70
CA ALA A 48 1.64 -22.60 -7.25
C ALA A 48 1.07 -21.41 -6.47
N GLU A 49 0.36 -20.51 -7.16
CA GLU A 49 -0.42 -19.44 -6.52
C GLU A 49 -1.49 -20.05 -5.60
N VAL A 50 -1.66 -19.46 -4.41
CA VAL A 50 -2.63 -19.94 -3.42
C VAL A 50 -3.80 -18.98 -3.28
N VAL A 51 -4.96 -19.53 -2.94
CA VAL A 51 -6.15 -18.74 -2.61
C VAL A 51 -6.19 -18.55 -1.11
N VAL A 52 -6.12 -17.30 -0.66
CA VAL A 52 -6.26 -16.92 0.74
C VAL A 52 -7.69 -16.44 0.99
N THR A 53 -8.46 -17.21 1.75
CA THR A 53 -9.78 -16.84 2.24
C THR A 53 -9.64 -16.40 3.69
N HIS A 54 -9.41 -15.11 3.88
CA HIS A 54 -9.37 -14.44 5.16
C HIS A 54 -9.82 -13.00 4.95
N ILE A 55 -10.50 -12.44 5.95
CA ILE A 55 -10.86 -11.02 5.97
C ILE A 55 -10.26 -10.45 7.25
N CYS A 56 -9.44 -9.41 7.12
CA CYS A 56 -8.88 -8.71 8.25
C CYS A 56 -10.00 -8.29 9.22
N ASN A 57 -9.79 -8.52 10.52
CA ASN A 57 -10.77 -8.24 11.56
C ASN A 57 -10.22 -7.34 12.68
N GLY A 58 -9.09 -6.68 12.43
CA GLY A 58 -8.41 -5.78 13.35
C GLY A 58 -6.92 -5.69 13.04
N ALA A 59 -6.48 -4.49 12.66
CA ALA A 59 -5.10 -4.11 12.37
C ALA A 59 -4.99 -2.57 12.34
N ASN A 60 -3.78 -2.05 12.26
CA ASN A 60 -3.48 -0.65 12.05
C ASN A 60 -3.01 -0.44 10.60
N ILE A 61 -3.49 0.61 9.94
CA ILE A 61 -3.02 1.00 8.62
C ILE A 61 -2.64 2.48 8.55
N ILE A 62 -1.52 2.78 7.91
CA ILE A 62 -1.12 4.14 7.56
C ILE A 62 -1.16 4.25 6.04
N VAL A 63 -1.98 5.16 5.53
CA VAL A 63 -2.04 5.48 4.10
C VAL A 63 -1.15 6.69 3.85
N LEU A 64 -0.06 6.48 3.13
CA LEU A 64 0.81 7.55 2.64
C LEU A 64 0.31 7.98 1.26
N ASN A 65 -0.34 9.14 1.22
CA ASN A 65 -0.84 9.77 0.01
C ASN A 65 0.06 10.95 -0.41
N GLY A 66 -0.09 11.42 -1.64
CA GLY A 66 0.66 12.55 -2.19
C GLY A 66 1.13 12.31 -3.61
N THR A 67 1.55 13.37 -4.29
CA THR A 67 2.00 13.30 -5.68
C THR A 67 3.33 12.53 -5.82
N CYS A 68 3.74 12.25 -7.05
CA CYS A 68 5.06 11.70 -7.34
C CYS A 68 6.17 12.62 -6.79
N GLY A 69 7.20 12.05 -6.15
CA GLY A 69 8.25 12.82 -5.48
C GLY A 69 7.91 13.29 -4.05
N SER A 70 6.70 13.01 -3.54
CA SER A 70 6.34 13.37 -2.16
C SER A 70 7.04 12.55 -1.06
N GLY A 71 7.66 11.42 -1.43
CA GLY A 71 8.39 10.55 -0.50
C GLY A 71 7.63 9.32 0.03
N LYS A 72 6.40 9.04 -0.47
CA LYS A 72 5.56 7.91 -0.02
C LYS A 72 6.32 6.58 0.10
N THR A 73 6.94 6.12 -0.99
CA THR A 73 7.62 4.82 -1.05
C THR A 73 8.81 4.78 -0.11
N THR A 74 9.63 5.84 -0.07
CA THR A 74 10.80 5.91 0.81
C THR A 74 10.42 5.90 2.30
N ILE A 75 9.34 6.59 2.67
CA ILE A 75 8.83 6.56 4.05
C ILE A 75 8.23 5.19 4.36
N ALA A 76 7.53 4.56 3.41
CA ALA A 76 7.03 3.20 3.57
C ALA A 76 8.16 2.18 3.80
N GLU A 77 9.28 2.31 3.08
CA GLU A 77 10.48 1.48 3.28
C GLU A 77 11.06 1.67 4.70
N VAL A 78 11.17 2.91 5.19
CA VAL A 78 11.58 3.17 6.59
C VAL A 78 10.62 2.55 7.60
N LEU A 79 9.32 2.53 7.32
CA LEU A 79 8.35 1.84 8.18
C LEU A 79 8.52 0.32 8.12
N VAL A 80 8.86 -0.25 6.96
CA VAL A 80 9.17 -1.67 6.82
C VAL A 80 10.39 -2.07 7.65
N ASP A 81 11.45 -1.25 7.63
CA ASP A 81 12.62 -1.46 8.48
C ASP A 81 12.27 -1.45 9.98
N ASN A 82 11.19 -0.76 10.35
CA ASN A 82 10.61 -0.72 11.69
C ASN A 82 9.54 -1.80 11.95
N GLY A 83 9.49 -2.87 11.14
CA GLY A 83 8.63 -4.04 11.35
C GLY A 83 7.21 -3.93 10.79
N TRP A 84 6.93 -2.93 9.96
CA TRP A 84 5.66 -2.84 9.22
C TRP A 84 5.70 -3.71 7.97
N LEU A 85 4.51 -4.07 7.45
CA LEU A 85 4.40 -4.63 6.11
C LEU A 85 3.84 -3.57 5.15
N ALA A 86 4.41 -3.48 3.95
CA ALA A 86 4.04 -2.45 2.98
C ALA A 86 3.23 -3.00 1.81
N ILE A 87 2.30 -2.17 1.35
CA ILE A 87 1.64 -2.26 0.06
C ILE A 87 2.05 -1.02 -0.74
N ASP A 88 2.56 -1.21 -1.94
CA ASP A 88 2.82 -0.12 -2.89
C ASP A 88 1.86 -0.20 -4.08
N GLY A 89 1.29 0.94 -4.47
CA GLY A 89 0.29 1.03 -5.53
C GLY A 89 0.78 0.50 -6.89
N ASP A 90 2.05 0.73 -7.24
CA ASP A 90 2.60 0.23 -8.50
C ASP A 90 2.79 -1.30 -8.47
N CYS A 91 3.15 -1.84 -7.31
CA CYS A 91 3.21 -3.27 -7.06
C CYS A 91 1.82 -3.92 -7.14
N ALA A 92 0.81 -3.32 -6.51
CA ALA A 92 -0.58 -3.82 -6.58
C ALA A 92 -1.11 -3.80 -8.03
N ILE A 93 -0.77 -2.78 -8.82
CA ILE A 93 -1.08 -2.72 -10.26
C ILE A 93 -0.41 -3.89 -11.02
N GLN A 94 0.83 -4.24 -10.67
CA GLN A 94 1.55 -5.35 -11.30
C GLN A 94 0.93 -6.71 -10.97
N THR A 95 0.61 -6.94 -9.69
CA THR A 95 -0.13 -8.11 -9.23
C THR A 95 -1.47 -8.23 -9.98
N LEU A 96 -2.25 -7.15 -10.04
CA LEU A 96 -3.55 -7.14 -10.71
C LEU A 96 -3.43 -7.47 -12.20
N ARG A 97 -2.47 -6.85 -12.90
CA ARG A 97 -2.23 -7.11 -14.33
C ARG A 97 -1.80 -8.55 -14.60
N HIS A 98 -0.95 -9.11 -13.73
CA HIS A 98 -0.53 -10.52 -13.79
C HIS A 98 -1.74 -11.44 -13.66
N LYS A 99 -2.54 -11.28 -12.59
CA LYS A 99 -3.75 -12.09 -12.33
C LYS A 99 -4.78 -12.00 -13.47
N LYS A 100 -4.87 -10.84 -14.13
CA LYS A 100 -5.79 -10.64 -15.26
C LYS A 100 -5.24 -11.10 -16.61
N GLY A 101 -3.94 -11.31 -16.74
CA GLY A 101 -3.30 -11.55 -18.04
C GLY A 101 -3.40 -10.36 -19.01
N THR A 102 -3.67 -9.14 -18.54
CA THR A 102 -3.82 -7.95 -19.38
C THR A 102 -3.32 -6.68 -18.70
N LYS A 103 -2.91 -5.68 -19.50
CA LYS A 103 -2.45 -4.37 -19.01
C LYS A 103 -3.61 -3.47 -18.55
N LYS A 104 -4.83 -3.72 -19.02
CA LYS A 104 -6.01 -2.88 -18.75
C LYS A 104 -6.71 -3.32 -17.46
N TYR A 105 -7.05 -2.36 -16.61
CA TYR A 105 -7.84 -2.56 -15.41
C TYR A 105 -8.69 -1.32 -15.11
N LYS A 106 -9.76 -1.49 -14.34
CA LYS A 106 -10.59 -0.41 -13.80
C LYS A 106 -10.11 -0.01 -12.40
N CYS A 107 -10.28 1.24 -12.00
CA CYS A 107 -9.85 1.72 -10.68
C CYS A 107 -10.42 0.89 -9.51
N ASN A 108 -11.71 0.51 -9.57
CA ASN A 108 -12.31 -0.35 -8.55
C ASN A 108 -11.65 -1.73 -8.44
N GLU A 109 -11.06 -2.26 -9.52
CA GLU A 109 -10.35 -3.53 -9.48
C GLU A 109 -9.03 -3.39 -8.70
N LEU A 110 -8.34 -2.25 -8.84
CA LEU A 110 -7.13 -1.97 -8.06
C LEU A 110 -7.44 -1.78 -6.57
N ILE A 111 -8.51 -1.06 -6.24
CA ILE A 111 -8.96 -0.90 -4.86
C ILE A 111 -9.30 -2.27 -4.23
N ASN A 112 -9.97 -3.14 -4.98
CA ASN A 112 -10.27 -4.51 -4.54
C ASN A 112 -9.00 -5.35 -4.37
N GLU A 113 -8.00 -5.16 -5.23
CA GLU A 113 -6.71 -5.84 -5.10
C GLU A 113 -5.97 -5.38 -3.85
N ILE A 114 -5.89 -4.06 -3.58
CA ILE A 114 -5.31 -3.52 -2.34
C ILE A 114 -6.06 -4.07 -1.11
N ALA A 115 -7.39 -4.16 -1.16
CA ALA A 115 -8.18 -4.74 -0.08
C ALA A 115 -7.80 -6.22 0.20
N ARG A 116 -7.57 -7.00 -0.86
CA ARG A 116 -7.07 -8.39 -0.76
C ARG A 116 -5.66 -8.45 -0.21
N GLU A 117 -4.77 -7.56 -0.63
CA GLU A 117 -3.41 -7.49 -0.11
C GLU A 117 -3.39 -7.15 1.38
N ILE A 118 -4.27 -6.24 1.84
CA ILE A 118 -4.48 -5.97 3.28
C ILE A 118 -4.90 -7.24 4.01
N ASP A 119 -5.87 -7.97 3.47
CA ASP A 119 -6.33 -9.22 4.07
C ASP A 119 -5.15 -10.21 4.20
N ILE A 120 -4.41 -10.45 3.12
CA ILE A 120 -3.24 -11.35 3.11
C ILE A 120 -2.20 -10.92 4.15
N LEU A 121 -1.76 -9.66 4.15
CA LEU A 121 -0.71 -9.18 5.05
C LEU A 121 -1.15 -9.22 6.53
N SER A 122 -2.45 -9.02 6.80
CA SER A 122 -2.99 -9.03 8.17
C SER A 122 -2.87 -10.38 8.88
N LEU A 123 -2.59 -11.46 8.15
CA LEU A 123 -2.25 -12.78 8.71
C LEU A 123 -0.85 -12.82 9.35
N PHE A 124 0.03 -11.91 8.95
CA PHE A 124 1.45 -11.92 9.29
C PHE A 124 1.86 -10.73 10.16
N CYS A 125 1.25 -9.55 9.96
CA CYS A 125 1.50 -8.37 10.79
C CYS A 125 0.22 -7.56 11.01
N LYS A 126 0.13 -6.92 12.18
CA LYS A 126 -0.98 -6.02 12.52
C LYS A 126 -0.75 -4.58 12.10
N ASN A 127 0.44 -4.21 11.65
CA ASN A 127 0.77 -2.86 11.21
C ASN A 127 1.10 -2.87 9.71
N ILE A 128 0.28 -2.17 8.91
CA ILE A 128 0.39 -2.13 7.46
C ILE A 128 0.57 -0.69 6.99
N VAL A 129 1.49 -0.43 6.08
CA VAL A 129 1.61 0.87 5.40
C VAL A 129 1.17 0.72 3.94
N LEU A 130 0.34 1.63 3.46
CA LEU A 130 -0.11 1.71 2.07
C LEU A 130 0.50 2.96 1.42
N SER A 131 1.46 2.77 0.51
CA SER A 131 2.00 3.80 -0.38
C SER A 131 1.16 3.85 -1.65
N HIS A 132 0.17 4.73 -1.71
CA HIS A 132 -0.74 4.82 -2.85
C HIS A 132 -1.38 6.20 -3.00
N ILE A 133 -1.66 6.60 -4.24
CA ILE A 133 -2.44 7.82 -4.51
C ILE A 133 -3.91 7.50 -4.29
N VAL A 134 -4.49 8.06 -3.22
CA VAL A 134 -5.94 8.02 -2.99
C VAL A 134 -6.53 9.33 -3.48
N LEU A 135 -7.45 9.27 -4.45
CA LEU A 135 -8.16 10.43 -4.96
C LEU A 135 -9.30 10.85 -4.01
N PRO A 136 -9.69 12.14 -3.98
CA PRO A 136 -10.82 12.61 -3.18
C PRO A 136 -12.10 11.78 -3.36
N GLU A 137 -12.44 11.42 -4.60
CA GLU A 137 -13.61 10.60 -4.92
C GLU A 137 -13.53 9.15 -4.42
N ASP A 138 -12.32 8.63 -4.20
CA ASP A 138 -12.08 7.25 -3.77
C ASP A 138 -11.89 7.13 -2.26
N PHE A 139 -11.71 8.24 -1.53
CA PHE A 139 -11.50 8.28 -0.09
C PHE A 139 -12.53 7.44 0.68
N ASN A 140 -13.83 7.64 0.40
CA ASN A 140 -14.91 6.93 1.08
C ASN A 140 -14.88 5.41 0.82
N LYS A 141 -14.30 4.96 -0.30
CA LYS A 141 -14.15 3.53 -0.57
C LYS A 141 -13.06 2.92 0.31
N PHE A 142 -11.91 3.58 0.43
CA PHE A 142 -10.83 3.14 1.33
C PHE A 142 -11.28 3.15 2.79
N LYS A 143 -11.96 4.23 3.23
CA LYS A 143 -12.54 4.30 4.57
C LYS A 143 -13.45 3.12 4.87
N LYS A 144 -14.40 2.80 3.97
CA LYS A 144 -15.29 1.62 4.12
C LYS A 144 -14.52 0.30 4.18
N ILE A 145 -13.46 0.15 3.39
CA ILE A 145 -12.60 -1.05 3.41
C ILE A 145 -11.96 -1.23 4.78
N PHE A 146 -11.46 -0.15 5.39
CA PHE A 146 -10.81 -0.20 6.70
C PHE A 146 -11.81 -0.42 7.83
N GLU A 147 -12.95 0.30 7.81
CA GLU A 147 -14.01 0.17 8.82
C GLU A 147 -14.63 -1.23 8.83
N SER A 148 -14.92 -1.80 7.65
CA SER A 148 -15.45 -3.18 7.54
C SER A 148 -14.48 -4.24 8.07
N ARG A 149 -13.18 -3.93 8.09
CA ARG A 149 -12.11 -4.76 8.65
C ARG A 149 -11.76 -4.43 10.10
N LYS A 150 -12.50 -3.52 10.74
CA LYS A 150 -12.23 -3.00 12.10
C LYS A 150 -10.79 -2.49 12.28
N MET A 151 -10.24 -1.90 11.21
CA MET A 151 -8.89 -1.38 11.24
C MET A 151 -8.89 0.03 11.80
N LYS A 152 -7.85 0.32 12.60
CA LYS A 152 -7.47 1.69 12.93
C LYS A 152 -6.68 2.25 11.77
N TYR A 153 -6.96 3.47 11.33
CA TYR A 153 -6.33 4.04 10.13
C TYR A 153 -5.82 5.47 10.35
N LYS A 154 -4.73 5.81 9.66
CA LYS A 154 -4.26 7.18 9.44
C LYS A 154 -4.26 7.46 7.95
N PHE A 155 -4.79 8.61 7.55
CA PHE A 155 -4.68 9.12 6.20
C PHE A 155 -3.71 10.28 6.22
N ILE A 156 -2.54 10.11 5.61
CA ILE A 156 -1.48 11.11 5.58
C ILE A 156 -1.38 11.67 4.17
N LEU A 157 -1.40 12.99 4.03
CA LEU A 157 -1.09 13.65 2.77
C LEU A 157 0.30 14.28 2.88
N LEU A 158 1.27 13.67 2.20
CA LEU A 158 2.60 14.24 2.05
C LEU A 158 2.54 15.35 0.99
N LYS A 159 2.73 16.59 1.46
CA LYS A 159 2.57 17.81 0.68
C LYS A 159 3.81 18.71 0.77
N PRO A 160 4.99 18.25 0.30
CA PRO A 160 6.14 19.14 0.20
C PRO A 160 5.83 20.25 -0.79
N LYS A 161 6.58 21.35 -0.74
CA LYS A 161 6.60 22.40 -1.77
C LYS A 161 6.69 21.75 -3.15
N TYR A 162 5.88 22.24 -4.09
CA TYR A 162 5.78 21.68 -5.43
C TYR A 162 7.15 21.47 -6.09
N GLN A 163 8.01 22.48 -6.01
CA GLN A 163 9.35 22.42 -6.60
C GLN A 163 10.22 21.30 -5.99
N THR A 164 10.14 21.12 -4.67
CA THR A 164 10.81 20.01 -3.98
C THR A 164 10.29 18.65 -4.46
N ALA A 165 8.99 18.50 -4.71
CA ALA A 165 8.43 17.27 -5.27
C ALA A 165 8.95 16.99 -6.69
N VAL A 166 9.05 18.03 -7.53
CA VAL A 166 9.60 17.94 -8.90
C VAL A 166 11.06 17.51 -8.86
N GLU A 167 11.89 18.19 -8.05
CA GLU A 167 13.32 17.88 -7.90
C GLU A 167 13.55 16.45 -7.41
N ARG A 168 12.83 16.04 -6.36
CA ARG A 168 12.87 14.65 -5.86
C ARG A 168 12.47 13.65 -6.96
N CYS A 169 11.46 13.97 -7.77
CA CYS A 169 11.04 13.10 -8.88
C CYS A 169 12.09 13.00 -9.99
N GLN A 170 12.87 14.05 -10.23
CA GLN A 170 13.93 14.08 -11.24
C GLN A 170 15.19 13.35 -10.77
N MET A 171 15.51 13.39 -9.48
CA MET A 171 16.70 12.76 -8.90
C MET A 171 16.49 11.31 -8.45
N ARG A 172 15.24 10.83 -8.36
CA ARG A 172 14.96 9.48 -7.86
C ARG A 172 15.55 8.39 -8.75
N THR A 173 15.98 7.31 -8.12
CA THR A 173 16.48 6.09 -8.79
C THR A 173 15.50 4.93 -8.73
N CYS A 174 14.37 5.10 -8.02
CA CYS A 174 13.41 4.04 -7.77
C CYS A 174 12.51 3.69 -8.96
N HIS A 175 12.38 4.58 -9.95
CA HIS A 175 11.64 4.32 -11.20
C HIS A 175 12.58 4.34 -12.40
N THR A 176 12.31 3.48 -13.36
CA THR A 176 13.05 3.41 -14.64
C THR A 176 12.73 4.56 -15.59
N SER A 177 11.66 5.31 -15.32
CA SER A 177 11.30 6.52 -16.06
C SER A 177 10.92 7.67 -15.13
N ILE A 178 11.27 8.88 -15.56
CA ILE A 178 10.89 10.11 -14.87
C ILE A 178 9.42 10.38 -15.18
N THR A 179 8.61 10.59 -14.13
CA THR A 179 7.22 11.00 -14.30
C THR A 179 7.20 12.40 -14.91
N PRO A 180 6.51 12.63 -16.05
CA PRO A 180 6.40 13.96 -16.62
C PRO A 180 5.81 14.95 -15.62
N GLU A 181 6.40 16.14 -15.53
CA GLU A 181 6.03 17.17 -14.55
C GLU A 181 4.52 17.51 -14.58
N LYS A 182 3.88 17.50 -15.76
CA LYS A 182 2.44 17.70 -15.90
C LYS A 182 1.60 16.77 -15.01
N TRP A 183 2.05 15.53 -14.79
CA TRP A 183 1.38 14.57 -13.92
C TRP A 183 1.69 14.83 -12.45
N ILE A 184 2.91 15.27 -12.14
CA ILE A 184 3.27 15.72 -10.80
C ILE A 184 2.35 16.88 -10.40
N LYS A 185 2.23 17.90 -11.26
CA LYS A 185 1.34 19.04 -11.10
C LYS A 185 -0.13 18.63 -10.99
N HIS A 186 -0.61 17.79 -11.91
CA HIS A 186 -1.98 17.31 -11.87
C HIS A 186 -2.35 16.69 -10.52
N PHE A 187 -1.56 15.72 -10.03
CA PHE A 187 -1.81 15.12 -8.72
C PHE A 187 -1.54 16.08 -7.57
N TYR A 188 -0.58 16.99 -7.70
CA TYR A 188 -0.35 18.03 -6.71
C TYR A 188 -1.58 18.92 -6.53
N ASP A 189 -2.22 19.31 -7.63
CA ASP A 189 -3.35 20.24 -7.60
C ASP A 189 -4.66 19.56 -7.18
N ILE A 190 -4.89 18.30 -7.54
CA ILE A 190 -6.15 17.60 -7.20
C ILE A 190 -6.15 16.92 -5.82
N LEU A 191 -4.98 16.62 -5.25
CA LEU A 191 -4.87 16.03 -3.92
C LEU A 191 -5.01 17.13 -2.87
N VAL A 192 -6.24 17.59 -2.72
CA VAL A 192 -6.70 18.57 -1.73
C VAL A 192 -7.77 17.89 -0.89
N PHE A 193 -7.54 17.87 0.42
CA PHE A 193 -8.41 17.23 1.41
C PHE A 193 -8.59 18.18 2.57
N ASP A 194 -9.70 18.06 3.28
CA ASP A 194 -9.92 18.79 4.52
C ASP A 194 -9.03 18.23 5.65
N ASP A 195 -8.53 19.10 6.53
CA ASP A 195 -7.66 18.73 7.67
C ASP A 195 -8.32 17.72 8.63
N GLY A 196 -9.66 17.61 8.61
CA GLY A 196 -10.38 16.61 9.38
C GLY A 196 -10.26 15.18 8.82
N LEU A 197 -9.98 15.04 7.53
CA LEU A 197 -9.94 13.75 6.82
C LEU A 197 -8.52 13.21 6.66
N PHE A 198 -7.55 14.10 6.44
CA PHE A 198 -6.14 13.78 6.27
C PHE A 198 -5.28 14.61 7.21
N ASP A 199 -4.25 14.00 7.77
CA ASP A 199 -3.16 14.75 8.39
C ASP A 199 -2.21 15.21 7.27
N ILE A 200 -2.18 16.52 7.01
CA ILE A 200 -1.37 17.12 5.95
C ILE A 200 0.02 17.46 6.50
N ILE A 201 1.07 16.93 5.86
CA ILE A 201 2.45 17.12 6.30
C ILE A 201 3.26 17.74 5.15
N ASP A 202 3.74 18.96 5.35
CA ASP A 202 4.81 19.52 4.53
C ASP A 202 6.15 18.93 4.98
N ASN A 203 6.65 17.98 4.20
CA ASN A 203 7.93 17.31 4.45
C ASN A 203 9.04 17.81 3.50
N SER A 204 8.99 19.08 3.09
CA SER A 204 10.02 19.67 2.21
C SER A 204 11.39 19.65 2.87
N ASP A 205 11.43 20.09 4.12
CA ASP A 205 12.65 20.37 4.88
C ASP A 205 12.89 19.31 5.99
N MET A 206 12.14 18.20 5.94
CA MET A 206 12.25 17.08 6.87
C MET A 206 13.08 15.95 6.27
N THR A 207 13.83 15.23 7.11
CA THR A 207 14.42 13.96 6.69
C THR A 207 13.33 12.89 6.58
N VAL A 208 13.64 11.78 5.91
CA VAL A 208 12.71 10.64 5.78
C VAL A 208 12.38 10.07 7.17
N HIS A 209 13.38 9.97 8.06
CA HIS A 209 13.19 9.45 9.41
C HIS A 209 12.33 10.39 10.27
N ASP A 210 12.58 11.69 10.25
CA ASP A 210 11.76 12.68 10.99
C ASP A 210 10.30 12.66 10.50
N THR A 211 10.11 12.50 9.18
CA THR A 211 8.77 12.40 8.59
C THR A 211 8.07 11.12 9.06
N ALA A 212 8.77 9.98 9.06
CA ALA A 212 8.22 8.72 9.53
C ALA A 212 7.86 8.76 11.03
N GLU A 213 8.72 9.33 11.87
CA GLU A 213 8.48 9.51 13.31
C GLU A 213 7.27 10.42 13.56
N THR A 214 7.19 11.55 12.85
CA THR A 214 6.04 12.46 12.93
C THR A 214 4.74 11.71 12.61
N ILE A 215 4.73 10.91 11.55
CA ILE A 215 3.57 10.11 11.14
C ILE A 215 3.18 9.06 12.19
N LEU A 216 4.17 8.43 12.82
CA LEU A 216 3.95 7.43 13.87
C LEU A 216 3.30 8.05 15.12
N ASN A 217 3.64 9.29 15.46
CA ASN A 217 3.12 10.01 16.62
C ASN A 217 1.70 10.59 16.44
N LEU A 218 1.17 10.62 15.21
CA LEU A 218 -0.22 11.05 14.95
C LEU A 218 -1.25 10.08 15.54
N GLN A 219 -2.46 10.55 15.78
CA GLN A 219 -3.55 9.71 16.30
C GLN A 219 -4.17 8.86 15.20
N TYR A 220 -4.56 7.63 15.55
CA TYR A 220 -5.38 6.79 14.66
C TYR A 220 -6.85 7.22 14.70
N ARG A 221 -7.52 7.03 13.56
CA ARG A 221 -8.97 7.10 13.41
C ARG A 221 -9.54 5.67 13.38
N GLY A 222 -10.83 5.52 13.71
CA GLY A 222 -11.55 4.23 13.66
C GLY A 222 -11.53 3.44 14.95
#